data_AF-A0A7S4MFI5-F1
#
_entry.id   AF-A0A7S4MFI5-F1
#
_cell.length_a   1.000
_cell.length_b   1.000
_cell.length_c   1.000
_cell.angle_alpha   90.00
_cell.angle_beta   90.00
_cell.angle_gamma   90.00
#
_symmetry.space_group_name_H-M   'P 1'
#
loop_
_entity.id
_entity.type
_entity.pdbx_description
1 polymer ?
#
loop_
_entity_poly.entity_id
_entity_poly.type
_entity_poly.pdbx_seq_one_letter_code
_entity_poly.pdbx_strand_id
1 'polypeptide(L)'
;VGRAYHYLFDVVTKPLQDAQKDAFVKQKLLEIKQIKRSRDIQLSTKIATTRDRVWWMLGFYTTMGAVSIGRMMILKQFSPLPLSYVPYVLVPFLVTYQADFAYGTKCDRINRMATAIREEEDFWFNEPLELPEILKEPYFKMMEETNKQLKDMNKPPEKHWAK
;
A
#
# COMPACT_ATOMS: atom_id res chain seq x y z
N VAL A 1 53.70 -30.65 4.87
CA VAL A 1 52.90 -30.03 5.96
C VAL A 1 51.87 -29.02 5.43
N GLY A 2 52.21 -28.07 4.56
CA GLY A 2 51.27 -27.02 4.09
C GLY A 2 49.98 -27.44 3.36
N ARG A 3 49.96 -28.58 2.64
CA ARG A 3 48.74 -29.05 1.94
C ARG A 3 47.63 -29.53 2.90
N ALA A 4 47.98 -30.19 4.01
CA ALA A 4 47.00 -30.71 4.97
C ALA A 4 46.30 -29.57 5.75
N TYR A 5 47.03 -28.49 6.07
CA TYR A 5 46.46 -27.30 6.70
C TYR A 5 45.49 -26.55 5.77
N HIS A 6 45.79 -26.46 4.47
CA HIS A 6 44.86 -25.89 3.50
C HIS A 6 43.54 -26.68 3.39
N TYR A 7 43.59 -28.02 3.38
CA TYR A 7 42.38 -28.84 3.33
C TYR A 7 41.53 -28.69 4.60
N LEU A 8 42.14 -28.70 5.79
CA LEU A 8 41.40 -28.53 7.05
C LEU A 8 40.82 -27.11 7.20
N PHE A 9 41.56 -26.09 6.75
CA PHE A 9 41.08 -24.71 6.73
C PHE A 9 39.91 -24.55 5.75
N ASP A 10 40.00 -25.11 4.55
CA ASP A 10 38.92 -25.08 3.56
C ASP A 10 37.65 -25.79 4.04
N VAL A 11 37.79 -26.95 4.71
CA VAL A 11 36.65 -27.73 5.22
C VAL A 11 35.88 -26.97 6.31
N VAL A 12 36.55 -26.14 7.11
CA VAL A 12 35.92 -25.36 8.18
C VAL A 12 35.43 -23.99 7.68
N THR A 13 36.16 -23.35 6.76
CA THR A 13 35.84 -21.99 6.29
C THR A 13 34.78 -21.93 5.20
N LYS A 14 34.69 -22.94 4.32
CA LYS A 14 33.63 -23.03 3.29
C LYS A 14 32.22 -23.04 3.87
N PRO A 15 31.87 -23.92 4.85
CA PRO A 15 30.52 -23.92 5.42
C PRO A 15 30.20 -22.63 6.19
N LEU A 16 31.21 -21.99 6.80
CA LEU A 16 31.04 -20.70 7.46
C LEU A 16 30.75 -19.58 6.44
N GLN A 17 31.49 -19.54 5.33
CA GLN A 17 31.29 -18.57 4.26
C GLN A 17 29.94 -18.77 3.57
N ASP A 18 29.54 -20.02 3.34
CA ASP A 18 28.26 -20.32 2.70
C ASP A 18 27.09 -19.98 3.63
N ALA A 19 27.20 -20.27 4.93
CA ALA A 19 26.22 -19.82 5.92
C ALA A 19 26.11 -18.28 5.99
N GLN A 20 27.23 -17.56 5.88
CA GLN A 20 27.24 -16.09 5.82
C GLN A 20 26.58 -15.55 4.56
N LYS A 21 26.84 -16.15 3.39
CA LYS A 21 26.20 -15.80 2.12
C LYS A 21 24.69 -16.06 2.17
N ASP A 22 24.29 -17.21 2.69
CA ASP A 22 22.87 -17.57 2.82
C ASP A 22 22.13 -16.61 3.75
N ALA A 23 22.75 -16.26 4.89
CA ALA A 23 22.19 -15.26 5.80
C ALA A 23 22.03 -13.90 5.13
N PHE A 24 23.03 -13.46 4.36
CA PHE A 24 22.99 -12.21 3.61
C PHE A 24 21.90 -12.19 2.53
N VAL A 25 21.78 -13.27 1.76
CA VAL A 25 20.74 -13.43 0.74
C VAL A 25 19.34 -13.39 1.36
N LYS A 26 19.13 -14.12 2.46
CA LYS A 26 17.87 -14.09 3.21
C LYS A 26 17.55 -12.68 3.70
N GLN A 27 18.53 -11.96 4.26
CA GLN A 27 18.35 -10.58 4.69
C GLN A 27 17.92 -9.67 3.53
N LYS A 28 18.55 -9.80 2.36
CA LYS A 28 18.21 -9.02 1.16
C LYS A 28 16.80 -9.33 0.64
N LEU A 29 16.40 -10.60 0.63
CA LEU A 29 15.04 -10.98 0.25
C LEU A 29 13.98 -10.43 1.21
N LEU A 30 14.24 -10.44 2.52
CA LEU A 30 13.37 -9.84 3.52
C LEU A 30 13.26 -8.33 3.34
N GLU A 31 14.36 -7.65 3.03
CA GLU A 31 14.40 -6.22 2.72
C GLU A 31 13.51 -5.90 1.51
N ILE A 32 13.65 -6.66 0.41
CA ILE A 32 12.82 -6.48 -0.80
C ILE A 32 11.34 -6.73 -0.49
N LYS A 33 11.01 -7.77 0.30
CA LYS A 33 9.64 -8.06 0.74
C LYS A 33 9.06 -6.92 1.57
N GLN A 34 9.86 -6.32 2.46
CA GLN A 34 9.47 -5.15 3.25
C GLN A 34 9.23 -3.91 2.39
N ILE A 35 10.10 -3.66 1.39
CA ILE A 35 9.92 -2.58 0.43
C ILE A 35 8.60 -2.74 -0.33
N LYS A 36 8.30 -3.95 -0.81
CA LYS A 36 7.02 -4.24 -1.47
C LYS A 36 5.85 -3.92 -0.55
N ARG A 37 5.87 -4.45 0.67
CA ARG A 37 4.80 -4.23 1.66
C ARG A 37 4.60 -2.75 1.96
N SER A 38 5.68 -1.98 2.13
CA SER A 38 5.62 -0.54 2.37
C SER A 38 5.03 0.21 1.17
N ARG A 39 5.44 -0.15 -0.05
CA ARG A 39 4.87 0.39 -1.29
C ARG A 39 3.36 0.14 -1.36
N ASP A 40 2.93 -1.08 -1.08
CA ASP A 40 1.52 -1.47 -1.17
C ASP A 40 0.67 -0.75 -0.11
N ILE A 41 1.19 -0.54 1.11
CA ILE A 41 0.58 0.31 2.16
C ILE A 41 0.45 1.76 1.70
N GLN A 42 1.50 2.32 1.12
CA GLN A 42 1.47 3.71 0.64
C GLN A 42 0.49 3.88 -0.52
N LEU A 43 0.47 2.94 -1.45
CA LEU A 43 -0.44 2.95 -2.60
C LEU A 43 -1.89 2.86 -2.13
N SER A 44 -2.21 1.90 -1.25
CA SER A 44 -3.59 1.76 -0.74
C SER A 44 -4.05 2.99 0.02
N THR A 45 -3.17 3.60 0.82
CA THR A 45 -3.45 4.86 1.55
C THR A 45 -3.72 6.02 0.59
N LYS A 46 -2.94 6.13 -0.50
CA LYS A 46 -3.17 7.14 -1.54
C LYS A 46 -4.52 6.93 -2.24
N ILE A 47 -4.85 5.69 -2.59
CA ILE A 47 -6.14 5.36 -3.23
C ILE A 47 -7.30 5.68 -2.28
N ALA A 48 -7.23 5.24 -1.02
CA ALA A 48 -8.25 5.50 -0.01
C ALA A 48 -8.46 7.00 0.22
N THR A 49 -7.37 7.77 0.36
CA THR A 49 -7.43 9.23 0.50
C THR A 49 -8.06 9.88 -0.72
N THR A 50 -7.71 9.41 -1.92
CA THR A 50 -8.29 9.93 -3.16
C THR A 50 -9.79 9.64 -3.24
N ARG A 51 -10.24 8.43 -2.87
CA ARG A 51 -11.66 8.07 -2.81
C ARG A 51 -12.43 8.96 -1.82
N ASP A 52 -11.90 9.19 -0.61
CA ASP A 52 -12.53 10.09 0.36
C ASP A 52 -12.64 11.53 -0.16
N ARG A 53 -11.61 12.03 -0.86
CA ARG A 53 -11.64 13.36 -1.51
C ARG A 53 -12.68 13.44 -2.61
N VAL A 54 -12.82 12.41 -3.44
CA VAL A 54 -13.84 12.35 -4.49
C VAL A 54 -15.24 12.42 -3.87
N TRP A 55 -15.51 11.63 -2.82
CA TRP A 55 -16.80 11.68 -2.12
C TRP A 55 -17.07 13.04 -1.47
N TRP A 56 -16.03 13.66 -0.89
CA TRP A 56 -16.13 14.99 -0.32
C TRP A 56 -16.48 16.04 -1.38
N MET A 57 -15.75 16.07 -2.50
CA MET A 57 -16.04 16.98 -3.62
C MET A 57 -17.40 16.72 -4.24
N LEU A 58 -17.79 15.45 -4.38
CA LEU A 58 -19.12 15.10 -4.88
C LEU A 58 -20.19 15.67 -3.95
N GLY A 59 -20.05 15.48 -2.64
CA GLY A 59 -20.94 16.08 -1.64
C GLY A 59 -21.06 17.59 -1.80
N PHE A 60 -19.93 18.30 -1.98
CA PHE A 60 -19.93 19.73 -2.27
C PHE A 60 -20.75 20.10 -3.50
N TYR A 61 -20.45 19.50 -4.65
CA TYR A 61 -21.09 19.84 -5.91
C TYR A 61 -22.58 19.46 -5.91
N THR A 62 -22.94 18.35 -5.26
CA THR A 62 -24.35 17.95 -5.08
C THR A 62 -25.09 18.96 -4.20
N THR A 63 -24.52 19.38 -3.07
CA THR A 63 -25.15 20.40 -2.20
C THR A 63 -25.26 21.74 -2.91
N MET A 64 -24.20 22.22 -3.58
CA MET A 64 -24.22 23.48 -4.33
C MET A 64 -25.21 23.46 -5.50
N GLY A 65 -25.31 22.32 -6.20
CA GLY A 65 -26.30 22.09 -7.24
C GLY A 65 -27.72 22.16 -6.68
N ALA A 66 -28.00 21.46 -5.58
CA ALA A 66 -29.30 21.48 -4.92
C ALA A 66 -29.71 22.89 -4.46
N VAL A 67 -28.80 23.64 -3.84
CA VAL A 67 -29.05 25.04 -3.42
C VAL A 67 -29.34 25.93 -4.64
N SER A 68 -28.59 25.76 -5.74
CA SER A 68 -28.80 26.52 -6.97
C SER A 68 -30.16 26.21 -7.61
N ILE A 69 -30.55 24.93 -7.66
CA ILE A 69 -31.86 24.50 -8.17
C ILE A 69 -32.99 25.05 -7.28
N GLY A 70 -32.87 24.96 -5.95
CA GLY A 70 -33.85 25.51 -5.02
C GLY A 70 -34.05 27.02 -5.21
N ARG A 71 -32.95 27.77 -5.39
CA ARG A 71 -33.01 29.21 -5.68
C ARG A 71 -33.71 29.50 -7.00
N MET A 72 -33.43 28.73 -8.05
CA MET A 72 -34.10 28.87 -9.35
C MET A 72 -35.60 28.60 -9.25
N MET A 73 -36.02 27.60 -8.48
CA MET A 73 -37.44 27.31 -8.26
C MET A 73 -38.16 28.46 -7.53
N ILE A 74 -37.51 29.07 -6.54
CA ILE A 74 -38.07 30.20 -5.77
C ILE A 74 -38.15 31.46 -6.64
N LEU A 75 -37.09 31.79 -7.38
CA LEU A 75 -37.02 33.01 -8.18
C LEU A 75 -37.70 32.89 -9.55
N LYS A 76 -38.07 31.66 -9.97
CA LYS A 76 -38.62 31.33 -11.30
C LYS A 76 -37.77 31.86 -12.48
N GLN A 77 -36.48 32.08 -12.25
CA GLN A 77 -35.53 32.54 -13.25
C GLN A 77 -34.19 31.84 -13.08
N PHE A 78 -33.46 31.69 -14.19
CA PHE A 78 -32.12 31.12 -14.16
C PHE A 78 -31.14 32.11 -13.52
N SER A 79 -30.96 31.99 -12.21
CA SER A 79 -30.04 32.81 -11.44
C SER A 79 -29.17 31.87 -10.58
N PRO A 80 -27.97 31.47 -11.06
CA PRO A 80 -27.01 30.73 -10.25
C PRO A 80 -26.48 31.59 -9.10
N LEU A 81 -25.85 30.95 -8.11
CA LEU A 81 -25.27 31.64 -6.97
C LEU A 81 -24.23 32.70 -7.44
N PRO A 82 -24.29 33.94 -6.94
CA PRO A 82 -23.36 34.98 -7.36
C PRO A 82 -21.92 34.59 -7.01
N LEU A 83 -20.98 34.84 -7.93
CA LEU A 83 -19.58 34.44 -7.78
C LEU A 83 -18.90 35.06 -6.53
N SER A 84 -19.42 36.20 -6.05
CA SER A 84 -18.96 36.85 -4.82
C SER A 84 -19.14 35.98 -3.57
N TYR A 85 -20.04 35.00 -3.58
CA TYR A 85 -20.26 34.09 -2.45
C TYR A 85 -19.27 32.91 -2.41
N VAL A 86 -18.52 32.68 -3.49
CA VAL A 86 -17.62 31.51 -3.59
C VAL A 86 -16.62 31.42 -2.44
N PRO A 87 -15.90 32.50 -2.01
CA PRO A 87 -14.96 32.40 -0.90
C PRO A 87 -15.64 32.01 0.43
N TYR A 88 -16.84 32.52 0.66
CA TYR A 88 -17.59 32.27 1.90
C TYR A 88 -18.13 30.85 2.02
N VAL A 89 -18.20 30.11 0.91
CA VAL A 89 -18.63 28.70 0.91
C VAL A 89 -17.42 27.78 0.79
N LEU A 90 -16.51 28.07 -0.15
CA LEU A 90 -15.39 27.19 -0.45
C LEU A 90 -14.35 27.16 0.67
N VAL A 91 -14.02 28.31 1.28
CA VAL A 91 -13.00 28.36 2.33
C VAL A 91 -13.45 27.59 3.58
N PRO A 92 -14.64 27.82 4.15
CA PRO A 92 -15.12 27.01 5.27
C PRO A 92 -15.23 25.53 4.91
N PHE A 93 -15.65 25.18 3.69
CA PHE A 93 -15.74 23.79 3.24
C PHE A 93 -14.37 23.08 3.19
N LEU A 94 -13.31 23.77 2.76
CA LEU A 94 -11.96 23.22 2.82
C LEU A 94 -11.45 23.14 4.26
N VAL A 95 -11.75 24.14 5.10
CA VAL A 95 -11.36 24.13 6.51
C VAL A 95 -12.04 22.99 7.27
N THR A 96 -13.32 22.72 7.03
CA THR A 96 -14.03 21.60 7.69
C THR A 96 -13.46 20.26 7.25
N TYR A 97 -13.03 20.12 5.98
CA TYR A 97 -12.29 18.94 5.56
C TYR A 97 -11.01 18.74 6.37
N GLN A 98 -10.20 19.79 6.52
CA GLN A 98 -8.94 19.71 7.28
C GLN A 98 -9.19 19.49 8.77
N ALA A 99 -10.24 20.09 9.33
CA ALA A 99 -10.62 19.91 10.73
C ALA A 99 -11.06 18.47 11.02
N ASP A 100 -11.92 17.88 10.17
CA ASP A 100 -12.31 16.46 10.29
C ASP A 100 -11.13 15.51 10.03
N PHE A 101 -10.17 15.92 9.19
CA PHE A 101 -8.93 15.18 8.98
C PHE A 101 -8.02 15.20 10.22
N ALA A 102 -7.84 16.36 10.85
CA ALA A 102 -6.92 16.53 11.98
C ALA A 102 -7.50 16.04 13.32
N TYR A 103 -8.80 16.25 13.55
CA TYR A 103 -9.42 16.03 14.86
C TYR A 103 -10.63 15.08 14.82
N GLY A 104 -11.14 14.79 13.62
CA GLY A 104 -12.31 13.96 13.44
C GLY A 104 -11.99 12.49 13.18
N THR A 105 -12.94 11.80 12.57
CA THR A 105 -12.87 10.34 12.33
C THR A 105 -12.34 10.00 10.93
N LYS A 106 -12.00 11.01 10.14
CA LYS A 106 -11.61 10.85 8.73
C LYS A 106 -10.32 10.04 8.57
N CYS A 107 -9.32 10.23 9.43
CA CYS A 107 -8.10 9.42 9.41
C CYS A 107 -8.39 7.93 9.60
N ASP A 108 -9.22 7.58 10.59
CA ASP A 108 -9.60 6.18 10.85
C ASP A 108 -10.43 5.57 9.72
N ARG A 109 -11.31 6.38 9.11
CA ARG A 109 -12.08 5.95 7.92
C ARG A 109 -11.16 5.66 6.74
N ILE A 110 -10.18 6.52 6.48
CA ILE A 110 -9.19 6.32 5.41
C ILE A 110 -8.35 5.08 5.69
N ASN A 111 -7.91 4.86 6.94
CA ASN A 111 -7.11 3.70 7.31
C ASN A 111 -7.89 2.38 7.14
N ARG A 112 -9.17 2.33 7.56
CA ARG A 112 -10.04 1.18 7.34
C ARG A 112 -10.22 0.89 5.85
N MET A 113 -10.48 1.92 5.05
CA MET A 113 -10.62 1.78 3.60
C MET A 113 -9.30 1.32 2.94
N ALA A 114 -8.15 1.84 3.37
CA ALA A 114 -6.83 1.43 2.87
C ALA A 114 -6.49 -0.02 3.23
N THR A 115 -7.08 -0.56 4.30
CA THR A 115 -6.95 -1.98 4.68
C THR A 115 -7.88 -2.85 3.83
N ALA A 116 -9.15 -2.48 3.71
CA ALA A 116 -10.10 -3.16 2.82
C ALA A 116 -9.59 -3.23 1.37
N ILE A 117 -9.05 -2.13 0.82
CA ILE A 117 -8.46 -2.11 -0.53
C ILE A 117 -7.34 -3.16 -0.68
N ARG A 118 -6.49 -3.35 0.34
CA ARG A 118 -5.38 -4.32 0.25
C ARG A 118 -5.86 -5.77 0.37
N GLU A 119 -6.96 -6.00 1.08
CA GLU A 119 -7.51 -7.34 1.33
C GLU A 119 -8.46 -7.79 0.22
N GLU A 120 -9.23 -6.87 -0.36
CA GLU A 120 -10.29 -7.16 -1.32
C GLU A 120 -9.88 -6.86 -2.78
N GLU A 121 -9.06 -5.83 -3.01
CA GLU A 121 -8.74 -5.35 -4.36
C GLU A 121 -7.31 -5.74 -4.79
N ASP A 122 -7.11 -7.03 -5.01
CA ASP A 122 -5.82 -7.63 -5.38
C ASP A 122 -5.21 -7.03 -6.67
N PHE A 123 -6.05 -6.53 -7.59
CA PHE A 123 -5.59 -6.10 -8.92
C PHE A 123 -4.60 -4.92 -8.90
N TRP A 124 -4.64 -4.06 -7.88
CA TRP A 124 -3.68 -2.95 -7.76
C TRP A 124 -2.29 -3.39 -7.26
N PHE A 125 -2.18 -4.56 -6.65
CA PHE A 125 -0.99 -5.01 -5.91
C PHE A 125 -0.34 -6.27 -6.50
N ASN A 126 -0.91 -6.79 -7.59
CA ASN A 126 -0.52 -8.07 -8.17
C ASN A 126 0.78 -8.05 -8.98
N GLU A 127 1.37 -6.88 -9.24
CA GLU A 127 2.59 -6.82 -10.02
C GLU A 127 3.77 -7.41 -9.22
N PRO A 128 4.34 -8.54 -9.67
CA PRO A 128 5.47 -9.16 -9.00
C PRO A 128 6.72 -8.31 -9.22
N LEU A 129 7.52 -8.15 -8.17
CA LEU A 129 8.82 -7.49 -8.30
C LEU A 129 9.78 -8.35 -9.14
N GLU A 130 10.57 -7.69 -9.97
CA GLU A 130 11.63 -8.36 -10.73
C GLU A 130 12.85 -8.55 -9.83
N LEU A 131 13.19 -9.81 -9.55
CA LEU A 131 14.37 -10.13 -8.76
C LEU A 131 15.61 -10.25 -9.66
N PRO A 132 16.78 -9.77 -9.19
CA PRO A 132 18.06 -10.13 -9.77
C PRO A 132 18.21 -11.65 -9.85
N GLU A 133 18.85 -12.15 -10.90
CA GLU A 133 18.97 -13.59 -11.19
C GLU A 133 19.57 -14.39 -10.01
N ILE A 134 20.55 -13.80 -9.32
CA ILE A 134 21.22 -14.37 -8.14
C ILE A 134 20.24 -14.66 -6.99
N LEU A 135 19.15 -13.90 -6.89
CA LEU A 135 18.18 -13.98 -5.81
C LEU A 135 16.97 -14.86 -6.15
N LYS A 136 16.80 -15.29 -7.41
CA LYS A 136 15.65 -16.09 -7.85
C LYS A 136 15.63 -17.48 -7.24
N GLU A 137 16.73 -18.23 -7.35
CA GLU A 137 16.82 -19.57 -6.76
C GLU A 137 16.60 -19.56 -5.23
N PRO A 138 17.29 -18.70 -4.45
CA PRO A 138 17.05 -18.59 -3.01
C PRO A 138 15.61 -18.18 -2.66
N TYR A 139 14.97 -17.34 -3.48
CA TYR A 139 13.58 -16.94 -3.32
C TYR A 139 12.62 -18.12 -3.49
N PHE A 140 12.76 -18.93 -4.53
CA PHE A 140 11.88 -20.09 -4.74
C PHE A 140 12.03 -21.11 -3.61
N LYS A 141 13.26 -21.39 -3.16
CA LYS A 141 13.51 -22.25 -1.99
C LYS A 141 12.82 -21.70 -0.73
N MET A 142 12.94 -20.40 -0.47
CA MET A 142 12.26 -19.75 0.67
C MET A 142 10.73 -19.86 0.57
N MET A 143 10.16 -19.67 -0.62
CA MET A 143 8.71 -19.77 -0.84
C MET A 143 8.21 -21.20 -0.65
N GLU A 144 8.94 -22.21 -1.15
CA GLU A 144 8.62 -23.62 -0.94
C GLU A 144 8.65 -24.00 0.55
N GLU A 145 9.70 -23.60 1.27
CA GLU A 145 9.81 -23.81 2.73
C GLU A 145 8.64 -23.15 3.48
N THR A 146 8.33 -21.90 3.14
CA THR A 146 7.23 -21.14 3.76
C THR A 146 5.87 -21.78 3.46
N ASN A 147 5.63 -22.20 2.21
CA ASN A 147 4.38 -22.84 1.82
C ASN A 147 4.20 -24.21 2.45
N LYS A 148 5.30 -24.95 2.66
CA LYS A 148 5.28 -26.20 3.42
C LYS A 148 4.85 -25.94 4.87
N GLN A 149 5.43 -24.94 5.53
CA GLN A 149 5.05 -24.55 6.88
C GLN A 149 3.58 -24.08 6.97
N LEU A 150 3.11 -23.31 5.99
CA LEU A 150 1.71 -22.87 5.93
C LEU A 150 0.75 -24.05 5.76
N LYS A 151 1.12 -25.03 4.93
CA LYS A 151 0.37 -26.28 4.78
C LYS A 151 0.29 -27.06 6.09
N ASP A 152 1.39 -27.15 6.84
CA ASP A 152 1.42 -27.79 8.16
C ASP A 152 0.52 -27.05 9.19
N MET A 153 0.34 -25.73 9.03
CA MET A 153 -0.56 -24.91 9.83
C MET A 153 -2.01 -24.85 9.30
N ASN A 154 -2.34 -25.62 8.26
CA ASN A 154 -3.63 -25.60 7.56
C ASN A 154 -4.04 -24.20 7.04
N LYS A 155 -3.07 -23.41 6.60
CA LYS A 155 -3.24 -22.08 5.99
C LYS A 155 -3.05 -22.15 4.47
N PRO A 156 -3.70 -21.27 3.69
CA PRO A 156 -3.47 -21.20 2.25
C PRO A 156 -2.02 -20.84 1.91
N PRO A 157 -1.47 -21.30 0.77
CA PRO A 157 -0.12 -20.98 0.34
C PRO A 157 0.04 -19.48 0.09
N GLU A 158 1.23 -18.95 0.35
CA GLU A 158 1.57 -17.55 0.08
C GLU A 158 1.65 -17.32 -1.44
N LYS A 159 0.99 -16.27 -1.91
CA LYS A 159 1.05 -15.83 -3.31
C LYS A 159 2.46 -15.35 -3.66
N HIS A 160 2.95 -15.73 -4.83
CA HIS A 160 4.23 -15.23 -5.33
C HIS A 160 4.20 -13.71 -5.46
N TRP A 161 5.13 -13.04 -4.77
CA TRP A 161 5.23 -11.58 -4.76
C TRP A 161 6.34 -11.05 -5.66
N ALA A 162 7.16 -11.94 -6.22
CA ALA A 162 8.27 -11.65 -7.14
C ALA A 162 8.43 -12.71 -8.24
N LYS A 163 9.11 -12.34 -9.35
CA LYS A 163 9.42 -13.14 -10.54
C LYS A 163 10.89 -13.00 -11.00
#